data_AF-A0A1Y0HAR0-F1
#
_entry.id   AF-A0A1Y0HAR0-F1
#
_cell.length_a   1.000
_cell.length_b   1.000
_cell.length_c   1.000
_cell.angle_alpha   90.00
_cell.angle_beta   90.00
_cell.angle_gamma   90.00
#
_symmetry.space_group_name_H-M   'P 1'
#
loop_
_entity.id
_entity.type
_entity.pdbx_description
1 polymer ?
#
loop_
_entity_poly.entity_id
_entity_poly.type
_entity_poly.pdbx_seq_one_letter_code
_entity_poly.pdbx_strand_id
1 'polypeptide(L)'
;MTATRDNWRRIAGVALPGGTSVSLVYNFRNLVTSFTDELSRTSSRTYDNAGRLITATNPKGETHTYTYNSNSWVTAITMGAGHAQLRP
;
A
#
# COMPACT_ATOMS: atom_id res chain seq x y z
N MET A 1 -18.41 -13.46 -9.29
CA MET A 1 -17.53 -12.57 -8.49
C MET A 1 -18.34 -12.03 -7.34
N THR A 2 -17.82 -12.03 -6.12
CA THR A 2 -18.55 -11.52 -4.94
C THR A 2 -17.65 -10.55 -4.20
N ALA A 3 -18.09 -9.30 -4.01
CA ALA A 3 -17.36 -8.32 -3.23
C ALA A 3 -17.77 -8.39 -1.75
N THR A 4 -16.80 -8.48 -0.86
CA THR A 4 -17.00 -8.31 0.59
C THR A 4 -16.72 -6.86 0.97
N ARG A 5 -17.42 -6.40 2.00
CA ARG A 5 -17.25 -5.05 2.55
C ARG A 5 -16.84 -5.12 4.01
N ASP A 6 -16.07 -4.14 4.46
CA ASP A 6 -15.77 -3.95 5.88
C ASP A 6 -16.97 -3.33 6.62
N ASN A 7 -16.80 -3.12 7.94
CA ASN A 7 -17.80 -2.51 8.81
C ASN A 7 -18.18 -1.07 8.43
N TRP A 8 -17.36 -0.41 7.60
CA TRP A 8 -17.64 0.91 7.04
C TRP A 8 -18.24 0.84 5.63
N ARG A 9 -18.70 -0.34 5.20
CA ARG A 9 -19.28 -0.63 3.87
C ARG A 9 -18.35 -0.32 2.70
N ARG A 10 -17.04 -0.32 2.93
CA ARG A 10 -16.01 -0.20 1.88
C ARG A 10 -15.62 -1.58 1.39
N ILE A 11 -15.24 -1.71 0.12
CA ILE A 11 -14.84 -3.01 -0.43
C ILE A 11 -13.56 -3.47 0.25
N ALA A 12 -13.62 -4.56 1.00
CA ALA A 12 -12.48 -5.14 1.72
C ALA A 12 -11.94 -6.40 1.02
N GLY A 13 -12.68 -6.94 0.07
CA GLY A 13 -12.21 -8.04 -0.75
C GLY A 13 -13.14 -8.34 -1.92
N VAL A 14 -12.61 -9.06 -2.90
CA VAL A 14 -13.35 -9.51 -4.07
C VAL A 14 -12.96 -10.95 -4.35
N ALA A 15 -13.94 -11.85 -4.27
CA ALA A 15 -13.80 -13.23 -4.72
C ALA A 15 -13.99 -13.31 -6.23
N LEU A 16 -13.00 -13.83 -6.93
CA LEU A 16 -12.96 -13.97 -8.38
C LEU A 16 -13.50 -15.35 -8.81
N PRO A 17 -13.98 -15.49 -10.07
CA PRO A 17 -14.37 -16.78 -10.61
C PRO A 17 -13.10 -17.63 -10.74
N GLY A 18 -13.08 -18.82 -10.14
CA GLY A 18 -11.87 -19.65 -10.04
C GLY A 18 -11.36 -19.84 -8.62
N GLY A 19 -12.05 -19.30 -7.62
CA GLY A 19 -11.77 -19.57 -6.19
C GLY A 19 -10.65 -18.72 -5.60
N THR A 20 -10.02 -17.86 -6.40
CA THR A 20 -9.07 -16.86 -5.91
C THR A 20 -9.77 -15.62 -5.37
N SER A 21 -9.07 -14.83 -4.56
CA SER A 21 -9.62 -13.61 -3.99
C SER A 21 -8.56 -12.54 -3.83
N VAL A 22 -9.00 -11.30 -3.92
CA VAL A 22 -8.19 -10.10 -3.65
C VAL A 22 -8.71 -9.49 -2.35
N SER A 23 -7.82 -9.01 -1.48
CA SER A 23 -8.18 -8.40 -0.20
C SER A 23 -7.52 -7.03 0.00
N LEU A 24 -8.23 -6.13 0.68
CA LEU A 24 -7.83 -4.75 0.95
C LEU A 24 -8.05 -4.45 2.44
N VAL A 25 -7.03 -3.93 3.10
CA VAL A 25 -7.11 -3.43 4.47
C VAL A 25 -6.92 -1.92 4.44
N TYR A 26 -7.74 -1.21 5.22
CA TYR A 26 -7.75 0.24 5.28
C TYR A 26 -7.47 0.74 6.69
N ASN A 27 -6.82 1.89 6.80
CA ASN A 27 -6.75 2.62 8.06
C ASN A 27 -8.03 3.44 8.34
N PHE A 28 -8.06 4.11 9.49
CA PHE A 28 -9.16 4.99 9.92
C PHE A 28 -9.40 6.20 8.99
N ARG A 29 -8.40 6.58 8.17
CA ARG A 29 -8.48 7.67 7.19
C ARG A 29 -8.90 7.19 5.80
N ASN A 30 -9.32 5.94 5.68
CA ASN A 30 -9.72 5.35 4.42
C ASN A 30 -8.59 5.19 3.37
N LEU A 31 -7.36 4.98 3.85
CA LEU A 31 -6.21 4.69 3.00
C LEU A 31 -5.85 3.21 3.11
N VAL A 32 -5.53 2.58 1.98
CA VAL A 32 -5.20 1.15 1.89
C VAL A 32 -3.83 0.88 2.51
N THR A 33 -3.78 0.20 3.64
CA THR A 33 -2.54 -0.17 4.34
C THR A 33 -2.03 -1.55 3.94
N SER A 34 -2.90 -2.43 3.44
CA SER A 34 -2.49 -3.74 2.93
C SER A 34 -3.34 -4.16 1.75
N PHE A 35 -2.72 -4.81 0.79
CA PHE A 35 -3.35 -5.36 -0.40
C PHE A 35 -2.80 -6.76 -0.65
N THR A 36 -3.68 -7.74 -0.74
CA THR A 36 -3.34 -9.12 -1.09
C THR A 36 -3.97 -9.46 -2.43
N ASP A 37 -3.15 -9.86 -3.40
CA ASP A 37 -3.61 -10.27 -4.73
C ASP A 37 -4.09 -11.73 -4.79
N GLU A 38 -4.63 -12.13 -5.93
CA GLU A 38 -5.20 -13.45 -6.19
C GLU A 38 -4.20 -14.62 -6.06
N LEU A 39 -2.89 -14.33 -6.11
CA LEU A 39 -1.81 -15.28 -5.90
C LEU A 39 -1.34 -15.31 -4.43
N SER A 40 -2.15 -14.75 -3.51
CA SER A 40 -1.86 -14.64 -2.07
C SER A 40 -0.60 -13.83 -1.74
N ARG A 41 -0.16 -12.95 -2.65
CA ARG A 41 1.01 -12.10 -2.40
C ARG A 41 0.53 -10.79 -1.79
N THR A 42 1.20 -10.34 -0.72
CA THR A 42 0.76 -9.19 0.08
C THR A 42 1.72 -8.03 -0.06
N SER A 43 1.17 -6.86 -0.39
CA SER A 43 1.87 -5.58 -0.36
C SER A 43 1.35 -4.74 0.80
N SER A 44 2.25 -4.02 1.48
CA SER A 44 1.91 -3.18 2.63
C SER A 44 2.29 -1.74 2.39
N ARG A 45 1.55 -0.79 2.98
CA ARG A 45 1.75 0.66 2.80
C ARG A 45 1.53 1.40 4.10
N THR A 46 2.31 2.45 4.34
CA THR A 46 2.13 3.37 5.46
C THR A 46 2.01 4.81 4.98
N TYR A 47 1.31 5.62 5.75
CA TYR A 47 0.99 7.00 5.38
C TYR A 47 1.32 7.95 6.53
N ASP A 48 1.70 9.17 6.20
CA ASP A 48 1.84 10.24 7.19
C ASP A 48 0.48 10.83 7.60
N ASN A 49 0.51 11.79 8.53
CA ASN A 49 -0.71 12.45 9.00
C ASN A 49 -1.42 13.27 7.91
N ALA A 50 -0.71 13.67 6.85
CA ALA A 50 -1.29 14.33 5.68
C ALA A 50 -1.88 13.33 4.66
N GLY A 51 -1.73 12.02 4.90
CA GLY A 51 -2.20 10.96 3.99
C GLY A 51 -1.24 10.66 2.84
N ARG A 52 0.01 11.12 2.91
CA ARG A 52 1.05 10.86 1.91
C ARG A 52 1.75 9.54 2.23
N LEU A 53 2.06 8.74 1.20
CA LEU A 53 2.67 7.43 1.35
C LEU A 53 4.11 7.55 1.87
N ILE A 54 4.42 7.10 3.09
CA ILE A 54 5.80 7.12 3.61
C ILE A 54 6.53 5.82 3.26
N THR A 55 5.87 4.66 3.36
CA THR A 55 6.50 3.39 3.00
C THR A 55 5.59 2.53 2.15
N ALA A 56 6.18 1.76 1.25
CA ALA A 56 5.52 0.70 0.50
C ALA A 56 6.43 -0.53 0.47
N THR A 57 5.92 -1.66 0.94
CA THR A 57 6.60 -2.95 0.89
C THR A 57 5.90 -3.83 -0.11
N ASN A 58 6.64 -4.37 -1.07
CA ASN A 58 6.11 -5.31 -2.05
C ASN A 58 6.10 -6.75 -1.48
N PRO A 59 5.49 -7.72 -2.17
CA PRO A 59 5.41 -9.09 -1.66
C PRO A 59 6.75 -9.84 -1.64
N LYS A 60 7.79 -9.30 -2.28
CA LYS A 60 9.16 -9.82 -2.23
C LYS A 60 9.92 -9.31 -1.00
N GLY A 61 9.32 -8.44 -0.19
CA GLY A 61 9.93 -7.82 0.99
C GLY A 61 10.72 -6.55 0.69
N GLU A 62 10.81 -6.12 -0.57
CA GLU A 62 11.47 -4.87 -0.93
C GLU A 62 10.63 -3.70 -0.45
N THR A 63 11.25 -2.80 0.32
CA THR A 63 10.56 -1.66 0.93
C THR A 63 11.06 -0.37 0.34
N HIS A 64 10.16 0.46 -0.18
CA HIS A 64 10.46 1.82 -0.61
C HIS A 64 9.98 2.81 0.43
N THR A 65 10.83 3.74 0.81
CA THR A 65 10.52 4.85 1.73
C THR A 65 10.56 6.16 0.97
N TYR A 66 9.55 7.01 1.17
CA TYR A 66 9.40 8.30 0.55
C TYR A 66 9.47 9.39 1.62
N THR A 67 10.32 10.39 1.40
CA THR A 67 10.37 11.59 2.24
C THR A 67 9.81 12.77 1.48
N TYR A 68 9.18 13.70 2.20
CA TYR A 68 8.52 14.87 1.61
C TYR A 68 8.99 16.16 2.27
N ASN A 69 9.05 17.25 1.50
CA ASN A 69 9.19 18.59 2.06
C ASN A 69 7.85 19.17 2.55
N SER A 70 7.88 20.40 3.08
CA SER A 70 6.71 21.15 3.53
C SER A 70 5.68 21.39 2.42
N ASN A 71 6.13 21.45 1.17
CA ASN A 71 5.27 21.66 -0.01
C ASN A 71 4.69 20.34 -0.55
N SER A 72 4.90 19.22 0.15
CA SER A 72 4.46 17.88 -0.25
C SER A 72 5.08 17.34 -1.52
N TRP A 73 6.28 17.80 -1.87
CA TRP A 73 7.09 17.20 -2.93
C TRP A 73 7.98 16.12 -2.35
N VAL A 74 8.13 15.00 -3.08
CA VAL A 74 9.06 13.93 -2.72
C VAL A 74 10.48 14.46 -2.82
N THR A 75 11.25 14.38 -1.74
CA THR A 75 12.65 14.83 -1.69
C THR A 75 13.63 13.67 -1.71
N ALA A 76 13.24 12.48 -1.24
CA ALA A 76 14.04 11.28 -1.39
C ALA A 76 13.15 10.04 -1.53
N ILE A 77 13.67 9.06 -2.27
CA ILE A 77 13.14 7.70 -2.33
C ILE A 77 14.28 6.77 -1.94
N THR A 78 14.09 5.99 -0.89
CA THR A 78 15.04 4.99 -0.41
C THR A 78 14.49 3.60 -0.69
N MET A 79 15.21 2.81 -1.47
CA MET A 79 14.89 1.40 -1.68
C MET A 79 15.67 0.58 -0.65
N GLY A 80 14.97 -0.12 0.22
CA GLY A 80 15.50 -1.02 1.24
C GLY A 80 16.05 -2.30 0.62
N ALA A 81 17.17 -2.15 -0.10
CA ALA A 81 18.22 -3.13 -0.41
C ALA A 81 19.27 -2.43 -1.31
N GLY A 82 19.84 -1.32 -0.84
CA GLY A 82 20.88 -0.58 -1.57
C GLY A 82 20.33 0.41 -2.61
N HIS A 83 20.89 1.61 -2.61
CA HIS A 83 20.68 2.70 -3.56
C HIS A 83 19.39 3.53 -3.38
N ALA A 84 19.46 4.47 -2.42
CA ALA A 84 18.71 5.71 -2.50
C ALA A 84 19.47 6.68 -3.42
N GLN A 85 18.89 7.11 -4.54
CA GLN A 85 19.37 8.32 -5.19
C GLN A 85 18.23 9.02 -5.95
N LEU A 86 17.78 10.15 -5.40
CA LEU A 86 17.27 11.25 -6.22
C LEU A 86 18.31 12.36 -6.08
N ARG A 87 19.01 12.66 -7.18
CA ARG A 87 19.95 13.78 -7.25
C ARG A 87 19.15 15.10 -7.33
N PRO A 88 19.67 16.18 -6.71
CA PRO A 88 19.07 17.51 -6.79
C PRO A 88 19.05 18.07 -8.21
#